data_AF-A0A8J4SDR3-F1
#
_entry.id   AF-A0A8J4SDR3-F1
#
_cell.length_a   1.000
_cell.length_b   1.000
_cell.length_c   1.000
_cell.angle_alpha   90.00
_cell.angle_beta   90.00
_cell.angle_gamma   90.00
#
_symmetry.space_group_name_H-M   'P 1'
#
loop_
_entity.id
_entity.type
_entity.pdbx_description
1 polymer ?
#
loop_
_entity_poly.entity_id
_entity_poly.type
_entity_poly.pdbx_seq_one_letter_code
_entity_poly.pdbx_strand_id
1 'polypeptide(L)' 'MDLPGIGEKKAQAIIDYRNSHGPFTKVSDLTKVKGIGMKMLEKMAPYVQIR' A
#
# COMPACT_ATOMS: atom_id res chain seq x y z
N MET A 1 5.34 -12.14 -9.33
CA MET A 1 5.21 -12.33 -7.87
C MET A 1 4.33 -11.20 -7.38
N ASP A 2 3.02 -11.45 -7.39
CA ASP A 2 2.01 -10.47 -7.02
C ASP A 2 1.85 -10.46 -5.49
N LEU A 3 1.77 -9.26 -4.92
CA LEU A 3 1.46 -9.07 -3.50
C LEU A 3 0.07 -9.69 -3.23
N PRO A 4 -0.03 -10.79 -2.45
CA PRO A 4 -1.26 -11.56 -2.32
C PRO A 4 -2.36 -10.73 -1.64
N GLY A 5 -3.30 -10.23 -2.45
CA GLY A 5 -4.40 -9.35 -1.99
C GLY A 5 -4.35 -7.91 -2.52
N ILE A 6 -3.25 -7.48 -3.17
CA ILE A 6 -3.23 -6.26 -3.98
C ILE A 6 -3.62 -6.65 -5.40
N GLY A 7 -4.86 -6.37 -5.78
CA GLY A 7 -5.24 -6.33 -7.19
C GLY A 7 -4.83 -5.03 -7.85
N GLU A 8 -4.99 -4.95 -9.17
CA GLU A 8 -4.62 -3.81 -10.02
C GLU A 8 -5.13 -2.47 -9.48
N LYS A 9 -6.42 -2.39 -9.08
CA LYS A 9 -7.01 -1.16 -8.53
C LYS A 9 -6.29 -0.64 -7.29
N LYS A 10 -5.82 -1.54 -6.41
CA LYS A 10 -5.12 -1.15 -5.17
C LYS A 10 -3.68 -0.78 -5.46
N ALA A 11 -3.01 -1.50 -6.37
CA ALA A 11 -1.69 -1.13 -6.85
C ALA A 11 -1.71 0.28 -7.45
N GLN A 12 -2.70 0.57 -8.29
CA GLN A 12 -2.92 1.89 -8.88
C GLN A 12 -3.10 2.96 -7.78
N ALA A 13 -3.93 2.68 -6.76
CA ALA A 13 -4.17 3.62 -5.67
C ALA A 13 -2.91 3.92 -4.84
N ILE A 14 -2.03 2.92 -4.62
CA ILE A 14 -0.74 3.12 -3.93
C ILE A 14 0.15 4.06 -4.75
N ILE A 15 0.22 3.83 -6.07
CA ILE A 15 1.02 4.66 -6.99
C ILE A 15 0.46 6.09 -7.04
N ASP A 16 -0.85 6.23 -7.15
CA ASP A 16 -1.54 7.52 -7.20
C ASP A 16 -1.31 8.32 -5.91
N TYR A 17 -1.49 7.67 -4.75
CA TYR A 17 -1.20 8.27 -3.44
C TYR A 17 0.27 8.69 -3.36
N ARG A 18 1.21 7.83 -3.76
CA ARG A 18 2.64 8.15 -3.76
C ARG A 18 2.97 9.33 -4.68
N ASN A 19 2.34 9.42 -5.84
CA ASN A 19 2.58 10.51 -6.79
C ASN A 19 1.99 11.83 -6.28
N SER A 20 0.84 11.78 -5.59
CA SER A 20 0.14 12.97 -5.11
C SER A 20 0.66 13.48 -3.76
N HIS A 21 0.98 12.59 -2.83
CA HIS A 21 1.42 12.91 -1.47
C HIS A 21 2.94 12.73 -1.24
N GLY A 22 3.64 12.10 -2.18
CA GLY A 22 5.05 11.75 -2.04
C GLY A 22 5.28 10.36 -1.45
N PRO A 23 6.55 10.00 -1.17
CA PRO A 23 6.92 8.68 -0.69
C PRO A 23 6.31 8.35 0.69
N PHE A 24 5.95 7.09 0.90
CA PHE A 24 5.49 6.59 2.19
C PHE A 24 6.63 6.61 3.20
N THR A 25 6.39 7.20 4.37
CA THR A 25 7.37 7.27 5.48
C THR A 25 7.25 6.12 6.47
N LYS A 26 6.06 5.50 6.56
CA LYS A 26 5.81 4.31 7.39
C LYS A 26 4.82 3.38 6.71
N VAL A 27 4.92 2.09 7.03
CA VAL A 27 4.06 1.05 6.43
C VAL A 27 2.59 1.38 6.70
N SER A 28 2.27 1.91 7.89
CA SER A 28 0.91 2.35 8.25
C SER A 28 0.31 3.41 7.31
N ASP A 29 1.12 4.22 6.61
CA ASP A 29 0.57 5.20 5.66
C ASP A 29 -0.11 4.55 4.46
N LEU A 30 0.17 3.28 4.17
CA LEU A 30 -0.58 2.51 3.18
C LEU A 30 -2.07 2.38 3.56
N THR A 31 -2.43 2.49 4.84
CA THR A 31 -3.86 2.52 5.26
C THR A 31 -4.59 3.80 4.86
N LYS A 32 -3.86 4.86 4.51
CA LYS A 32 -4.42 6.11 3.97
C LYS A 32 -4.81 5.96 2.49
N VAL A 33 -4.29 4.94 1.82
CA VAL A 33 -4.61 4.65 0.42
C VAL A 33 -6.02 4.08 0.32
N LYS A 34 -6.85 4.70 -0.53
CA LYS A 34 -8.23 4.28 -0.73
C LYS A 34 -8.30 2.84 -1.23
N GLY A 35 -8.89 1.95 -0.43
CA GLY A 35 -9.01 0.52 -0.72
C GLY A 35 -7.99 -0.38 0.01
N ILE A 36 -7.11 0.20 0.82
CA ILE A 36 -6.20 -0.54 1.71
C ILE A 36 -6.61 -0.30 3.15
N GLY A 37 -7.32 -1.27 3.74
CA GLY A 37 -7.64 -1.26 5.17
C GLY A 37 -6.57 -1.96 6.01
N MET A 38 -6.71 -1.91 7.34
CA MET A 38 -5.80 -2.56 8.30
C MET A 38 -5.60 -4.05 8.02
N LYS A 39 -6.68 -4.80 7.76
CA LYS A 39 -6.59 -6.24 7.41
C LYS A 39 -5.72 -6.51 6.19
N MET A 40 -5.72 -5.60 5.22
CA MET A 40 -4.87 -5.74 4.05
C MET A 40 -3.45 -5.35 4.38
N LEU A 41 -3.27 -4.25 5.10
CA LEU A 41 -1.97 -3.83 5.60
C LEU A 41 -1.26 -4.98 6.33
N GLU A 42 -1.93 -5.68 7.24
CA GLU A 42 -1.34 -6.79 8.00
C GLU A 42 -0.85 -7.94 7.09
N LYS A 43 -1.58 -8.25 6.01
CA LYS A 43 -1.15 -9.26 5.03
C LYS A 43 0.06 -8.81 4.20
N MET A 44 0.16 -7.51 3.96
CA MET A 44 1.18 -6.89 3.10
C MET A 44 2.42 -6.48 3.90
N ALA A 45 2.27 -6.16 5.18
CA ALA A 45 3.32 -5.68 6.08
C ALA A 45 4.60 -6.52 6.03
N PRO A 46 4.56 -7.87 6.02
CA PRO A 46 5.79 -8.66 5.90
C PRO A 46 6.47 -8.58 4.52
N TYR A 47 5.74 -8.16 3.48
CA TYR A 47 6.24 -8.03 2.11
C TYR A 47 6.57 -6.60 1.70
N VAL A 48 6.21 -5.61 2.53
CA VAL A 48 6.39 -4.19 2.22
C VAL A 48 7.38 -3.59 3.20
N GLN A 49 8.44 -3.02 2.65
CA GLN A 49 9.50 -2.35 3.39
C GLN A 49 9.72 -0.97 2.80
N ILE A 50 9.92 0.01 3.67
CA ILE A 50 10.34 1.35 3.30
C ILE A 50 11.86 1.37 3.43
N ARG A 51 12.55 1.69 2.34
CA ARG A 51 14.00 1.89 2.27
C ARG A 51 14.30 3.32 1.88
#